data_AF-A0A2D6XGE8-F1
#
_entry.id   AF-A0A2D6XGE8-F1
#
_cell.length_a   1.000
_cell.length_b   1.000
_cell.length_c   1.000
_cell.angle_alpha   90.00
_cell.angle_beta   90.00
_cell.angle_gamma   90.00
#
_symmetry.space_group_name_H-M   'P 1'
#
loop_
_entity.id
_entity.type
_entity.pdbx_description
1 polymer ?
#
loop_
_entity_poly.entity_id
_entity_poly.type
_entity_poly.pdbx_seq_one_letter_code
_entity_poly.pdbx_strand_id
1 'polypeptide(L)'
;MKFAHISDTHIKNLKYHYEYRIIFDQLYEKLREEKVDYIVHCGDVAHTKTQISPEYVDMCSQFFENLANIAPTYSILGNHDGNLKNSSRQDALTPIFNALAHPNLHLLKKSGETN
;
A
#
# COMPACT_ATOMS: atom_id res chain seq x y z
N MET A 1 7.13 19.64 -10.06
CA MET A 1 6.29 18.52 -9.63
C MET A 1 7.15 17.26 -9.62
N LYS A 2 7.36 16.65 -8.46
CA LYS A 2 8.12 15.41 -8.25
C LYS A 2 7.17 14.38 -7.64
N PHE A 3 7.19 13.16 -8.15
CA PHE A 3 6.43 12.06 -7.56
C PHE A 3 7.33 10.88 -7.28
N ALA A 4 6.99 10.12 -6.24
CA ALA A 4 7.56 8.80 -6.00
C ALA A 4 6.67 7.73 -6.60
N HIS A 5 7.30 6.73 -7.21
CA HIS A 5 6.63 5.56 -7.75
C HIS A 5 7.14 4.33 -7.01
N ILE A 6 6.22 3.61 -6.37
CA ILE A 6 6.46 2.41 -5.57
C ILE A 6 5.57 1.29 -6.13
N SER A 7 6.03 0.05 -6.09
CA SER A 7 5.25 -1.11 -6.52
C SER A 7 5.80 -2.37 -5.86
N ASP A 8 5.01 -3.45 -5.86
CA ASP A 8 5.47 -4.81 -5.53
C ASP A 8 6.08 -4.93 -4.12
N THR A 9 5.54 -4.16 -3.16
CA THR A 9 6.04 -4.11 -1.77
C THR A 9 5.94 -5.48 -1.09
N HIS A 10 4.91 -6.28 -1.42
CA HIS A 10 4.72 -7.64 -0.94
C HIS A 10 4.93 -7.84 0.57
N ILE A 11 4.30 -7.02 1.40
CA ILE A 11 4.25 -7.20 2.84
C ILE A 11 3.72 -8.61 3.16
N LYS A 12 4.52 -9.37 3.90
CA LYS A 12 4.17 -10.72 4.36
C LYS A 12 3.44 -10.65 5.70
N ASN A 13 2.81 -11.76 6.09
CA ASN A 13 2.12 -11.88 7.38
C ASN A 13 3.03 -11.55 8.58
N LEU A 14 4.04 -12.37 8.88
CA LEU A 14 4.99 -12.12 9.99
C LEU A 14 6.46 -12.08 9.54
N LYS A 15 6.79 -12.79 8.47
CA LYS A 15 8.18 -12.92 8.01
C LYS A 15 8.73 -11.58 7.52
N TYR A 16 9.95 -11.25 7.94
CA TYR A 16 10.71 -10.05 7.55
C TYR A 16 10.20 -8.71 8.07
N HIS A 17 9.30 -8.69 9.07
CA HIS A 17 8.74 -7.44 9.58
C HIS A 17 9.79 -6.49 10.16
N TYR A 18 10.85 -7.04 10.74
CA TYR A 18 11.98 -6.24 11.21
C TYR A 18 12.66 -5.51 10.05
N GLU A 19 12.94 -6.22 8.96
CA GLU A 19 13.57 -5.68 7.76
C GLU A 19 12.65 -4.70 7.03
N TYR A 20 11.34 -4.99 6.95
CA TYR A 20 10.36 -4.05 6.39
C TYR A 20 10.39 -2.72 7.12
N ARG A 21 10.38 -2.72 8.46
CA ARG A 21 10.43 -1.49 9.25
C ARG A 21 11.68 -0.66 8.92
N ILE A 22 12.84 -1.30 8.87
CA ILE A 22 14.11 -0.62 8.53
C ILE A 22 14.06 0.01 7.14
N ILE A 23 13.60 -0.73 6.13
CA ILE A 23 13.56 -0.23 4.75
C ILE A 23 12.47 0.82 4.56
N PHE A 24 11.33 0.67 5.24
CA PHE A 24 10.26 1.66 5.22
C PHE A 24 10.71 2.97 5.87
N ASP A 25 11.41 2.93 7.00
CA ASP A 25 11.96 4.14 7.63
C ASP A 25 12.92 4.87 6.68
N GLN A 26 13.82 4.14 6.02
CA GLN A 26 14.73 4.72 5.02
C GLN A 26 13.97 5.31 3.82
N LEU A 27 12.94 4.62 3.34
CA LEU A 27 12.07 5.11 2.27
C LEU A 27 11.40 6.43 2.68
N TYR A 28 10.81 6.49 3.87
CA TYR A 28 10.12 7.69 4.35
C TYR A 28 11.04 8.89 4.46
N GLU A 29 12.25 8.71 5.00
CA GLU A 29 13.26 9.77 5.05
C GLU A 29 13.63 10.24 3.64
N LYS A 30 13.85 9.31 2.70
CA LYS A 30 14.18 9.69 1.33
C LYS A 30 13.05 10.47 0.65
N LEU A 31 11.79 10.07 0.85
CA LEU A 31 10.63 10.79 0.31
C LEU A 31 10.54 12.22 0.86
N ARG A 32 10.83 12.42 2.16
CA ARG A 32 10.88 13.74 2.80
C ARG A 32 12.02 14.60 2.28
N GLU A 33 13.23 14.05 2.17
CA GLU A 33 14.40 14.75 1.61
C GLU A 33 14.16 15.23 0.18
N GLU A 34 13.56 14.35 -0.64
CA GLU A 34 13.27 14.65 -2.03
C GLU A 34 12.10 15.65 -2.18
N LYS A 35 11.33 15.91 -1.12
CA LYS A 35 10.17 16.83 -1.13
C LYS A 35 9.20 16.46 -2.25
N VAL A 36 8.79 15.20 -2.30
CA VAL A 36 7.85 14.72 -3.30
C VAL A 36 6.48 15.39 -3.12
N ASP A 37 5.86 15.76 -4.23
CA ASP A 37 4.51 16.34 -4.25
C ASP A 37 3.44 15.25 -4.17
N TYR A 38 3.73 14.05 -4.68
CA TYR A 38 2.81 12.90 -4.73
C TYR A 38 3.55 11.57 -4.57
N ILE A 39 2.84 10.57 -4.05
CA ILE A 39 3.30 9.19 -3.99
C ILE A 39 2.28 8.30 -4.72
N VAL A 40 2.77 7.42 -5.59
CA VAL A 40 1.93 6.47 -6.33
C VAL A 40 2.43 5.05 -6.06
N HIS A 41 1.55 4.20 -5.52
CA HIS A 41 1.79 2.78 -5.32
C HIS A 41 1.04 1.95 -6.38
N CYS A 42 1.77 1.21 -7.21
CA CYS A 42 1.22 0.51 -8.38
C CYS A 42 0.74 -0.93 -8.13
N GLY A 43 0.48 -1.27 -6.87
CA GLY A 43 -0.14 -2.52 -6.43
C GLY A 43 0.86 -3.58 -5.95
N ASP A 44 0.33 -4.75 -5.62
CA ASP A 44 1.04 -5.90 -5.05
C ASP A 44 1.68 -5.57 -3.69
N VAL A 45 0.89 -4.93 -2.83
CA VAL A 45 1.25 -4.66 -1.44
C VAL A 45 1.15 -5.94 -0.61
N ALA A 46 0.09 -6.72 -0.78
CA ALA A 46 -0.05 -8.02 -0.13
C ALA A 46 0.91 -9.04 -0.76
N HIS A 47 1.59 -9.83 0.06
CA HIS A 47 2.27 -11.02 -0.46
C HIS A 47 1.27 -12.15 -0.75
N THR A 48 0.33 -12.37 0.18
CA THR A 48 -0.63 -13.48 0.14
C THR A 48 -2.02 -12.99 -0.26
N LYS A 49 -2.67 -13.70 -1.19
CA LYS A 49 -3.95 -13.28 -1.78
C LYS A 49 -5.17 -13.45 -0.87
N THR A 50 -5.12 -14.38 0.08
CA THR A 50 -6.33 -14.85 0.80
C THR A 50 -6.13 -15.08 2.29
N GLN A 51 -4.88 -15.10 2.78
CA GLN A 51 -4.56 -15.38 4.18
C GLN A 51 -3.79 -14.19 4.72
N ILE A 52 -4.53 -13.28 5.36
CA ILE A 52 -4.02 -12.04 5.93
C ILE A 52 -3.98 -12.19 7.46
N SER A 53 -2.83 -11.94 8.06
CA SER A 53 -2.68 -11.95 9.53
C SER A 53 -2.88 -10.55 10.14
N PRO A 54 -3.17 -10.45 11.44
CA PRO A 54 -3.22 -9.16 12.14
C PRO A 54 -1.93 -8.34 11.99
N GLU A 55 -0.77 -8.98 11.98
CA GLU A 55 0.52 -8.32 11.82
C GLU A 55 0.67 -7.71 10.43
N TYR A 56 0.20 -8.38 9.37
CA TYR A 56 0.14 -7.76 8.04
C TYR A 56 -0.73 -6.51 8.08
N VAL A 57 -1.91 -6.58 8.71
CA VAL A 57 -2.83 -5.44 8.79
C VAL A 57 -2.16 -4.27 9.49
N ASP A 58 -1.48 -4.52 10.61
CA ASP A 58 -0.70 -3.50 11.34
C ASP A 58 0.39 -2.88 10.46
N MET A 59 1.26 -3.70 9.87
CA MET A 59 2.36 -3.24 9.02
C MET A 59 1.87 -2.45 7.80
N CYS A 60 0.84 -2.95 7.11
CA CYS A 60 0.28 -2.31 5.92
C CYS A 60 -0.44 -1.00 6.27
N SER A 61 -1.11 -0.94 7.42
CA SER A 61 -1.74 0.30 7.91
C SER A 61 -0.69 1.36 8.18
N GLN A 62 0.36 1.01 8.94
CA GLN A 62 1.48 1.90 9.21
C GLN A 62 2.19 2.33 7.93
N PHE A 63 2.35 1.43 6.96
CA PHE A 63 2.97 1.75 5.67
C PHE A 63 2.22 2.88 4.96
N PHE A 64 0.91 2.71 4.73
CA PHE A 64 0.12 3.71 4.02
C PHE A 64 -0.11 4.99 4.81
N GLU A 65 -0.28 4.91 6.13
CA GLU A 65 -0.40 6.09 6.98
C GLU A 65 0.86 6.95 6.91
N ASN A 66 2.05 6.34 7.00
CA ASN A 66 3.32 7.08 6.90
C ASN A 66 3.53 7.70 5.52
N LEU A 67 3.19 7.01 4.42
CA LEU A 67 3.25 7.60 3.09
C LEU A 67 2.30 8.82 2.97
N ALA A 68 1.05 8.67 3.44
CA ALA A 68 0.04 9.72 3.35
C ALA A 68 0.32 10.93 4.27
N ASN A 69 1.08 10.72 5.35
CA ASN A 69 1.63 11.79 6.19
C ASN A 69 2.73 12.60 5.48
N ILE A 70 3.42 12.02 4.50
CA ILE A 70 4.49 12.70 3.74
C ILE A 70 3.91 13.49 2.58
N ALA A 71 3.07 12.85 1.75
CA ALA A 71 2.46 13.47 0.59
C ALA A 71 1.17 12.72 0.18
N PRO A 72 0.25 13.37 -0.58
CA PRO A 72 -0.88 12.70 -1.20
C PRO A 72 -0.48 11.39 -1.87
N THR A 73 -1.05 10.30 -1.37
CA THR A 73 -0.70 8.92 -1.73
C THR A 73 -1.86 8.25 -2.44
N TYR A 74 -1.59 7.81 -3.66
CA TYR A 74 -2.53 7.10 -4.51
C TYR A 74 -2.09 5.66 -4.66
N SER A 75 -3.01 4.71 -4.53
CA SER A 75 -2.72 3.29 -4.74
C SER A 75 -3.74 2.68 -5.68
N ILE A 76 -3.28 1.74 -6.50
CA ILE A 76 -4.14 0.80 -7.25
C ILE A 76 -4.00 -0.59 -6.64
N LEU A 77 -4.96 -1.47 -6.95
CA LEU A 77 -4.87 -2.87 -6.56
C LEU A 77 -4.00 -3.63 -7.56
N GLY A 78 -3.05 -4.41 -7.06
CA GLY A 78 -2.35 -5.43 -7.84
C GLY A 78 -3.09 -6.77 -7.82
N ASN A 79 -2.55 -7.75 -8.54
CA ASN A 79 -3.16 -9.09 -8.64
C ASN A 79 -2.94 -9.93 -7.37
N HIS A 80 -2.04 -9.51 -6.47
CA HIS A 80 -1.84 -10.10 -5.15
C HIS A 80 -2.72 -9.48 -4.07
N ASP A 81 -3.16 -8.24 -4.25
CA ASP A 81 -3.99 -7.52 -3.27
C ASP A 81 -5.43 -8.03 -3.20
N GLY A 82 -5.87 -8.83 -4.17
CA GLY A 82 -7.18 -9.45 -4.15
C GLY A 82 -7.36 -10.48 -5.25
N ASN A 83 -8.46 -11.22 -5.19
CA ASN A 83 -8.84 -12.08 -6.31
C ASN A 83 -9.56 -11.23 -7.37
N LEU A 84 -8.80 -10.65 -8.31
CA LEU A 84 -9.34 -9.86 -9.42
C LEU A 84 -10.38 -10.63 -10.26
N LYS A 85 -10.37 -11.97 -10.24
CA LYS A 85 -11.35 -12.83 -10.93
C LYS A 85 -12.64 -13.08 -10.15
N ASN A 86 -12.68 -12.70 -8.87
CA ASN A 86 -13.87 -12.88 -8.03
C ASN A 86 -14.23 -11.56 -7.34
N SER A 87 -14.99 -10.73 -8.05
CA SER A 87 -15.45 -9.41 -7.60
C SER A 87 -16.35 -9.42 -6.37
N SER A 88 -16.89 -10.59 -5.98
CA SER A 88 -17.68 -10.72 -4.75
C SER A 88 -16.82 -10.79 -3.48
N ARG A 89 -15.51 -11.02 -3.60
CA ARG A 89 -14.59 -11.05 -2.46
C ARG A 89 -13.94 -9.69 -2.24
N GLN A 90 -13.80 -9.33 -0.97
CA GLN A 90 -13.06 -8.15 -0.54
C GLN A 90 -11.56 -8.32 -0.85
N ASP A 91 -10.93 -7.26 -1.35
CA ASP A 91 -9.47 -7.15 -1.47
C ASP A 91 -8.83 -6.79 -0.11
N ALA A 92 -7.52 -6.98 -0.01
CA ALA A 92 -6.72 -6.79 1.21
C ALA A 92 -6.58 -5.31 1.60
N LEU A 93 -6.67 -4.38 0.64
CA LEU A 93 -6.35 -2.96 0.88
C LEU A 93 -7.59 -2.11 1.21
N THR A 94 -8.73 -2.37 0.56
CA THR A 94 -9.95 -1.58 0.77
C THR A 94 -10.36 -1.47 2.25
N PRO A 95 -10.36 -2.55 3.05
CA PRO A 95 -10.66 -2.44 4.48
C PRO A 95 -9.68 -1.54 5.24
N ILE A 96 -8.39 -1.62 4.90
CA ILE A 96 -7.32 -0.84 5.54
C ILE A 96 -7.48 0.65 5.20
N PHE A 97 -7.68 0.98 3.92
CA PHE A 97 -7.89 2.36 3.48
C PHE A 97 -9.13 2.99 4.12
N ASN A 98 -10.23 2.23 4.19
CA ASN A 98 -11.46 2.68 4.83
C ASN A 98 -11.27 2.90 6.33
N ALA A 99 -10.50 2.03 7.01
CA ALA A 99 -10.25 2.13 8.44
C ALA A 99 -9.33 3.30 8.79
N LEU A 100 -8.28 3.54 7.98
CA LEU A 100 -7.38 4.68 8.15
C LEU A 100 -8.10 6.01 7.94
N ALA A 101 -9.03 6.08 6.98
CA ALA A 101 -9.81 7.27 6.66
C ALA A 101 -8.95 8.55 6.49
N HIS A 102 -7.70 8.37 6.03
CA HIS A 102 -6.72 9.45 5.94
C HIS A 102 -7.01 10.34 4.71
N PRO A 103 -7.12 11.67 4.86
CA PRO A 103 -7.59 12.56 3.77
C PRO A 103 -6.67 12.58 2.55
N ASN A 104 -5.38 12.29 2.74
CA ASN A 104 -4.37 12.22 1.67
C ASN A 104 -4.17 10.79 1.11
N LEU A 105 -4.97 9.82 1.52
CA LEU A 105 -4.80 8.43 1.11
C LEU A 105 -5.96 7.99 0.20
N HIS A 106 -5.64 7.63 -1.03
CA HIS A 106 -6.64 7.39 -2.08
C HIS A 106 -6.44 6.02 -2.72
N LEU A 107 -7.42 5.12 -2.58
CA LEU A 107 -7.45 3.85 -3.31
C LEU A 107 -8.27 4.01 -4.59
N LEU A 108 -7.61 3.88 -5.74
CA LEU A 108 -8.24 3.91 -7.06
C LEU A 108 -8.73 2.50 -7.44
N LYS A 109 -9.68 1.95 -6.68
CA LYS A 109 -10.15 0.56 -6.80
C LYS A 109 -10.66 0.18 -8.21
N LYS A 110 -11.17 1.14 -8.98
CA LYS A 110 -11.72 0.93 -10.34
C LYS A 110 -10.80 1.48 -11.43
N SER A 111 -9.50 1.60 -11.18
CA SER A 111 -8.52 2.10 -12.16
C SER A 111 -8.39 1.22 -13.41
N GLY A 112 -8.82 -0.05 -13.34
CA GLY A 112 -9.05 -0.94 -14.48
C GLY A 112 -7.79 -1.55 -15.13
N GLU A 113 -7.85 -2.85 -15.43
CA GLU A 113 -7.16 -3.43 -16.59
C GLU A 113 -8.20 -3.48 -17.73
N THR A 114 -7.86 -2.99 -18.92
CA THR A 114 -8.64 -3.20 -20.13
C THR A 114 -8.22 -4.54 -20.74
N ASN A 115 -9.19 -5.45 -20.97
CA ASN A 115 -8.95 -6.73 -21.65
C ASN A 115 -8.32 -6.55 -23.04
#